data_AF-A0A9E3S691-F1
#
_entry.id   AF-A0A9E3S691-F1
#
_cell.length_a   1.000
_cell.length_b   1.000
_cell.length_c   1.000
_cell.angle_alpha   90.00
_cell.angle_beta   90.00
_cell.angle_gamma   90.00
#
_symmetry.space_group_name_H-M   'P 1'
#
loop_
_entity.id
_entity.type
_entity.pdbx_description
1 polymer ?
#
loop_
_entity_poly.entity_id
_entity_poly.type
_entity_poly.pdbx_seq_one_letter_code
_entity_poly.pdbx_strand_id
1 'polypeptide(L)'
;MDINGDGFNDVFSGCYSQKGHASMVGSYWVMYGDKQGNFAKPVELMGTDGKLLQVHDDLDGNGDSRLTENICTRPFAVDWNGDGKLDIVAGNFKGTFFVFSGEGEGKFKPDATELKDIDGKALKISGVHSDPNIVDWDGDGDLDLVTGSSDGNVFWAENVRERDEKVTGADRTPQLTALKSLIKAPKEGPKSSLRIHVADINGDGRPDILAGDTFRSGGGMRTDLSDADKAAYEQAQSDYDKALVDYRAIFAKYNAEYEKVLKDRGEITKEEQRALYKEMVTDKALKDEAMEGVRTAMNDARKKMGEYQVPNVSGGSIWVYEQK
;
A
#
# COMPACT_ATOMS: atom_id res chain seq x y z
N MET A 1 9.83 -18.26 -1.52
CA MET A 1 9.23 -18.94 -0.37
C MET A 1 8.36 -20.06 -0.91
N ASP A 2 8.25 -21.19 -0.24
CA ASP A 2 7.41 -22.31 -0.70
C ASP A 2 6.04 -22.22 -0.01
N ILE A 3 5.04 -21.61 -0.66
CA ILE A 3 3.75 -21.30 -0.04
C ILE A 3 2.84 -22.54 0.04
N ASN A 4 3.05 -23.51 -0.85
CA ASN A 4 2.22 -24.71 -0.95
C ASN A 4 2.89 -25.97 -0.33
N GLY A 5 4.15 -25.87 0.09
CA GLY A 5 4.90 -26.96 0.72
C GLY A 5 5.36 -28.04 -0.26
N ASP A 6 5.47 -27.74 -1.56
CA ASP A 6 5.88 -28.71 -2.59
C ASP A 6 7.40 -28.89 -2.71
N GLY A 7 8.17 -28.13 -1.94
CA GLY A 7 9.62 -28.12 -1.90
C GLY A 7 10.26 -27.15 -2.89
N PHE A 8 9.48 -26.34 -3.62
CA PHE A 8 9.98 -25.38 -4.59
C PHE A 8 9.66 -23.94 -4.18
N ASN A 9 10.54 -23.02 -4.58
CA ASN A 9 10.34 -21.61 -4.28
C ASN A 9 9.28 -21.01 -5.20
N ASP A 10 8.28 -20.37 -4.60
CA ASP A 10 7.27 -19.56 -5.26
C ASP A 10 7.59 -18.06 -5.18
N VAL A 11 6.94 -17.30 -6.08
CA VAL A 11 6.84 -15.84 -5.99
C VAL A 11 5.49 -15.49 -5.43
N PHE A 12 5.49 -14.77 -4.31
CA PHE A 12 4.27 -14.29 -3.65
C PHE A 12 4.23 -12.75 -3.68
N SER A 13 3.10 -12.20 -4.10
CA SER A 13 2.93 -10.75 -4.24
C SER A 13 1.53 -10.32 -3.84
N GLY A 14 1.41 -9.23 -3.09
CA GLY A 14 0.14 -8.53 -2.97
C GLY A 14 -0.04 -7.52 -4.11
N CYS A 15 -1.28 -7.10 -4.31
CA CYS A 15 -1.68 -6.27 -5.45
C CYS A 15 -2.32 -4.97 -4.99
N TYR A 16 -1.91 -3.86 -5.59
CA TYR A 16 -2.51 -2.55 -5.32
C TYR A 16 -3.85 -2.33 -6.04
N SER A 17 -3.95 -2.77 -7.30
CA SER A 17 -5.12 -2.58 -8.15
C SER A 17 -5.14 -3.62 -9.26
N GLN A 18 -6.34 -4.13 -9.56
CA GLN A 18 -6.54 -5.21 -10.53
C GLN A 18 -7.47 -4.78 -11.66
N LYS A 19 -7.09 -5.11 -12.90
CA LYS A 19 -7.93 -4.88 -14.08
C LYS A 19 -9.11 -5.86 -14.06
N GLY A 20 -10.35 -5.35 -14.12
CA GLY A 20 -11.56 -6.17 -14.15
C GLY A 20 -12.34 -6.22 -12.84
N HIS A 21 -11.80 -5.64 -11.77
CA HIS A 21 -12.52 -5.44 -10.51
C HIS A 21 -12.94 -3.97 -10.38
N ALA A 22 -14.11 -3.74 -9.75
CA ALA A 22 -14.71 -2.42 -9.64
C ALA A 22 -13.97 -1.44 -8.70
N SER A 23 -12.94 -1.89 -7.96
CA SER A 23 -12.22 -1.11 -6.96
C SER A 23 -10.76 -1.58 -6.77
N MET A 24 -10.00 -0.82 -5.97
CA MET A 24 -8.69 -1.23 -5.46
C MET A 24 -8.91 -2.31 -4.39
N VAL A 25 -8.61 -3.58 -4.71
CA VAL A 25 -9.10 -4.76 -3.97
C VAL A 25 -8.05 -5.50 -3.13
N GLY A 26 -6.76 -5.19 -3.26
CA GLY A 26 -5.76 -5.71 -2.32
C GLY A 26 -5.52 -7.21 -2.39
N SER A 27 -5.73 -7.83 -3.55
CA SER A 27 -5.63 -9.28 -3.67
C SER A 27 -4.19 -9.79 -3.61
N TYR A 28 -4.04 -11.09 -3.38
CA TYR A 28 -2.75 -11.77 -3.30
C TYR A 28 -2.57 -12.73 -4.48
N TRP A 29 -1.35 -12.78 -5.01
CA TRP A 29 -1.00 -13.51 -6.22
C TRP A 29 0.21 -14.38 -5.99
N VAL A 30 0.17 -15.59 -6.54
CA VAL A 30 1.26 -16.56 -6.48
C VAL A 30 1.66 -17.00 -7.87
N MET A 31 2.96 -17.10 -8.12
CA MET A 31 3.52 -17.83 -9.24
C MET A 31 4.25 -19.04 -8.68
N TYR A 32 3.68 -20.23 -8.88
CA TYR A 32 4.23 -21.45 -8.31
C TYR A 32 5.53 -21.85 -9.00
N GLY A 33 6.54 -22.19 -8.22
CA GLY A 33 7.83 -22.68 -8.69
C GLY A 33 7.77 -24.13 -9.16
N ASP A 34 8.82 -24.55 -9.86
CA ASP A 34 9.07 -25.96 -10.15
C ASP A 34 10.52 -26.34 -9.87
N LYS A 35 10.82 -27.64 -9.96
CA LYS A 35 12.16 -28.19 -9.76
C LYS A 35 13.22 -27.70 -10.76
N GLN A 36 12.81 -27.08 -11.86
CA GLN A 36 13.70 -26.47 -12.84
C GLN A 36 13.92 -24.98 -12.58
N GLY A 37 13.26 -24.40 -11.57
CA GLY A 37 13.31 -22.97 -11.28
C GLY A 37 12.44 -22.12 -12.21
N ASN A 38 11.49 -22.73 -12.94
CA ASN A 38 10.49 -21.97 -13.68
C ASN A 38 9.33 -21.58 -12.77
N PHE A 39 8.58 -20.57 -13.20
CA PHE A 39 7.37 -20.12 -12.52
C PHE A 39 6.14 -20.31 -13.41
N ALA A 40 5.09 -20.89 -12.85
CA ALA A 40 3.78 -20.97 -13.48
C ALA A 40 3.20 -19.56 -13.72
N LYS A 41 2.12 -19.50 -14.52
CA LYS A 41 1.37 -18.25 -14.67
C LYS A 41 0.85 -17.79 -13.30
N PRO A 42 0.82 -16.47 -13.05
CA PRO A 42 0.31 -15.95 -11.80
C PRO A 42 -1.15 -16.37 -11.61
N VAL A 43 -1.45 -16.92 -10.42
CA VAL A 43 -2.79 -17.22 -9.95
C VAL A 43 -3.12 -16.31 -8.78
N GLU A 44 -4.39 -15.94 -8.70
CA GLU A 44 -4.90 -15.16 -7.59
C GLU A 44 -5.32 -16.11 -6.47
N LEU A 45 -4.93 -15.79 -5.22
CA LEU A 45 -5.27 -16.61 -4.08
C LEU A 45 -6.74 -16.45 -3.70
N MET A 46 -7.35 -17.59 -3.45
CA MET A 46 -8.71 -17.71 -2.96
C MET A 46 -8.67 -18.18 -1.51
N GLY A 47 -9.59 -17.67 -0.70
CA GLY A 47 -9.91 -18.27 0.59
C GLY A 47 -10.54 -19.66 0.40
N THR A 48 -10.57 -20.44 1.47
CA THR A 48 -11.19 -21.77 1.47
C THR A 48 -12.69 -21.76 1.25
N ASP A 49 -13.33 -20.58 1.28
CA ASP A 49 -14.72 -20.35 0.87
C ASP A 49 -14.90 -20.17 -0.65
N GLY A 50 -13.81 -20.24 -1.42
CA GLY A 50 -13.80 -20.09 -2.88
C GLY A 50 -13.90 -18.64 -3.37
N LYS A 51 -13.82 -17.64 -2.47
CA LYS A 51 -13.77 -16.23 -2.83
C LYS A 51 -12.35 -15.70 -2.77
N LEU A 52 -12.13 -14.50 -3.31
CA LEU A 52 -10.82 -13.84 -3.26
C LEU A 52 -10.38 -13.64 -1.81
N LEU A 53 -9.14 -14.03 -1.52
CA LEU A 53 -8.52 -13.76 -0.22
C LEU A 53 -8.22 -12.26 -0.12
N GLN A 54 -8.91 -11.55 0.77
CA GLN A 54 -8.83 -10.10 0.89
C GLN A 54 -9.00 -9.67 2.35
N VAL A 55 -8.36 -8.56 2.73
CA VAL A 55 -8.76 -7.85 3.94
C VAL A 55 -10.12 -7.23 3.61
N HIS A 56 -11.15 -7.48 4.42
CA HIS A 56 -12.51 -7.03 4.15
C HIS A 56 -12.80 -5.67 4.79
N ASP A 57 -13.72 -4.92 4.17
CA ASP A 57 -14.04 -3.50 4.41
C ASP A 57 -14.61 -3.13 5.80
N ASP A 58 -14.89 -4.09 6.69
CA ASP A 58 -15.72 -3.84 7.89
C ASP A 58 -15.30 -4.69 9.12
N LEU A 59 -14.03 -4.59 9.50
CA LEU A 59 -13.53 -5.29 10.71
C LEU A 59 -13.87 -4.53 12.01
N ASP A 60 -14.35 -3.28 11.92
CA ASP A 60 -14.80 -2.47 13.06
C ASP A 60 -16.33 -2.30 13.15
N GLY A 61 -17.10 -2.84 12.19
CA GLY A 61 -18.57 -2.80 12.16
C GLY A 61 -19.17 -1.41 11.92
N ASN A 62 -18.34 -0.41 11.58
CA ASN A 62 -18.78 0.98 11.45
C ASN A 62 -19.12 1.37 10.00
N GLY A 63 -18.93 0.47 9.02
CA GLY A 63 -19.30 0.72 7.63
C GLY A 63 -18.53 1.86 6.93
N ASP A 64 -17.45 2.36 7.53
CA ASP A 64 -16.53 3.34 6.94
C ASP A 64 -15.49 2.60 6.08
N SER A 65 -15.95 2.05 4.95
CA SER A 65 -15.11 1.39 3.94
C SER A 65 -14.13 2.38 3.28
N ARG A 66 -13.11 2.77 4.04
CA ARG A 66 -11.94 3.44 3.49
C ARG A 66 -11.14 2.36 2.78
N LEU A 67 -11.34 2.28 1.46
CA LEU A 67 -10.58 1.53 0.43
C LEU A 67 -9.11 1.25 0.79
N THR A 68 -8.47 2.13 1.57
CA THR A 68 -7.13 1.99 2.14
C THR A 68 -6.81 0.70 2.91
N GLU A 69 -7.75 0.01 3.56
CA GLU A 69 -7.39 -1.25 4.28
C GLU A 69 -7.17 -2.42 3.33
N ASN A 70 -7.85 -2.38 2.18
CA ASN A 70 -7.80 -3.44 1.17
C ASN A 70 -6.84 -3.04 0.05
N ILE A 71 -5.85 -2.17 0.27
CA ILE A 71 -4.88 -1.79 -0.77
C ILE A 71 -3.48 -1.76 -0.20
N CYS A 72 -2.51 -1.80 -1.12
CA CYS A 72 -1.10 -1.93 -0.77
C CYS A 72 -0.87 -3.16 0.12
N THR A 73 -1.55 -4.27 -0.17
CA THR A 73 -1.40 -5.49 0.62
C THR A 73 0.02 -6.01 0.45
N ARG A 74 0.76 -6.03 1.55
CA ARG A 74 2.15 -6.49 1.58
C ARG A 74 2.19 -7.79 2.36
N PRO A 75 2.22 -8.93 1.67
CA PRO A 75 2.13 -10.19 2.35
C PRO A 75 3.52 -10.72 2.73
N PHE A 76 3.55 -11.40 3.86
CA PHE A 76 4.68 -12.21 4.33
C PHE A 76 4.11 -13.55 4.79
N ALA A 77 4.47 -14.64 4.11
CA ALA A 77 4.05 -15.98 4.53
C ALA A 77 5.05 -16.58 5.52
N VAL A 78 4.55 -17.06 6.65
CA VAL A 78 5.36 -17.59 7.76
C VAL A 78 4.50 -18.54 8.59
N ASP A 79 5.10 -19.54 9.23
CA ASP A 79 4.42 -20.36 10.23
C ASP A 79 4.25 -19.52 11.52
N TRP A 80 3.24 -18.65 11.52
CA TRP A 80 3.04 -17.59 12.51
C TRP A 80 2.69 -18.18 13.87
N ASN A 81 1.91 -19.26 13.89
CA ASN A 81 1.45 -19.91 15.11
C ASN A 81 2.23 -21.21 15.43
N GLY A 82 3.22 -21.58 14.60
CA GLY A 82 4.05 -22.77 14.79
C GLY A 82 3.34 -24.10 14.59
N ASP A 83 2.22 -24.15 13.88
CA ASP A 83 1.47 -25.37 13.59
C ASP A 83 1.98 -26.15 12.36
N GLY A 84 3.05 -25.65 11.73
CA GLY A 84 3.69 -26.23 10.56
C GLY A 84 3.01 -25.86 9.24
N LYS A 85 2.05 -24.94 9.26
CA LYS A 85 1.38 -24.41 8.07
C LYS A 85 1.70 -22.93 7.96
N LEU A 86 2.01 -22.49 6.74
CA LEU A 86 2.24 -21.06 6.53
C LEU A 86 0.92 -20.29 6.67
N ASP A 87 0.95 -19.27 7.50
CA ASP A 87 -0.02 -18.19 7.59
C ASP A 87 0.43 -17.01 6.71
N ILE A 88 -0.43 -16.02 6.49
CA ILE A 88 -0.06 -14.76 5.81
C ILE A 88 -0.20 -13.61 6.79
N VAL A 89 0.91 -12.92 7.09
CA VAL A 89 0.89 -11.60 7.72
C VAL A 89 0.86 -10.54 6.62
N ALA A 90 -0.18 -9.71 6.62
CA ALA A 90 -0.43 -8.70 5.61
C ALA A 90 -0.36 -7.28 6.19
N GLY A 91 0.49 -6.43 5.60
CA GLY A 91 0.42 -4.98 5.77
C GLY A 91 -0.57 -4.34 4.79
N ASN A 92 -0.92 -3.06 5.01
CA ASN A 92 -1.84 -2.32 4.17
C ASN A 92 -1.48 -0.82 4.08
N PHE A 93 -2.29 -0.05 3.36
CA PHE A 93 -2.08 1.40 3.24
C PHE A 93 -2.26 2.13 4.57
N LYS A 94 -3.23 1.77 5.42
CA LYS A 94 -3.45 2.47 6.71
C LYS A 94 -2.30 2.26 7.71
N GLY A 95 -1.37 1.34 7.43
CA GLY A 95 -0.27 1.03 8.31
C GLY A 95 -0.65 0.05 9.44
N THR A 96 -1.78 -0.64 9.31
CA THR A 96 -2.16 -1.74 10.20
C THR A 96 -1.72 -3.08 9.61
N PHE A 97 -1.95 -4.16 10.37
CA PHE A 97 -1.53 -5.52 10.01
C PHE A 97 -2.65 -6.52 10.26
N PHE A 98 -2.73 -7.53 9.41
CA PHE A 98 -3.71 -8.61 9.49
C PHE A 98 -3.04 -9.96 9.32
N VAL A 99 -3.67 -11.02 9.84
CA VAL A 99 -3.25 -12.40 9.63
C VAL A 99 -4.38 -13.20 9.00
N PHE A 100 -4.05 -13.95 7.94
CA PHE A 100 -4.89 -15.04 7.42
C PHE A 100 -4.28 -16.36 7.88
N SER A 101 -5.09 -17.17 8.58
CA SER A 101 -4.61 -18.47 9.03
C SER A 101 -4.45 -19.46 7.89
N GLY A 102 -3.32 -20.17 7.87
CA GLY A 102 -3.04 -21.27 6.98
C GLY A 102 -3.80 -22.53 7.34
N GLU A 103 -4.19 -23.30 6.32
CA GLU A 103 -4.70 -24.66 6.49
C GLU A 103 -3.72 -25.71 5.95
N GLY A 104 -2.58 -25.27 5.39
CA GLY A 104 -1.59 -26.08 4.71
C GLY A 104 -1.83 -26.12 3.20
N GLU A 105 -0.85 -26.62 2.44
CA GLU A 105 -0.95 -26.80 0.97
C GLU A 105 -1.34 -25.49 0.22
N GLY A 106 -0.93 -24.33 0.71
CA GLY A 106 -1.24 -23.03 0.12
C GLY A 106 -2.71 -22.59 0.25
N LYS A 107 -3.47 -23.19 1.18
CA LYS A 107 -4.87 -22.84 1.48
C LYS A 107 -4.94 -21.96 2.72
N PHE A 108 -5.82 -20.96 2.68
CA PHE A 108 -5.96 -19.97 3.74
C PHE A 108 -7.44 -19.76 4.08
N LYS A 109 -7.72 -19.55 5.37
CA LYS A 109 -9.06 -19.12 5.80
C LYS A 109 -9.34 -17.71 5.26
N PRO A 110 -10.59 -17.41 4.88
CA PRO A 110 -10.94 -16.10 4.30
C PRO A 110 -10.93 -14.97 5.35
N ASP A 111 -11.10 -15.30 6.63
CA ASP A 111 -11.23 -14.29 7.69
C ASP A 111 -9.86 -13.75 8.11
N ALA A 112 -9.61 -12.48 7.79
CA ALA A 112 -8.44 -11.73 8.25
C ALA A 112 -8.62 -11.30 9.71
N THR A 113 -7.65 -11.59 10.58
CA THR A 113 -7.65 -11.10 11.96
C THR A 113 -6.71 -9.90 12.09
N GLU A 114 -7.20 -8.77 12.61
CA GLU A 114 -6.34 -7.60 12.89
C GLU A 114 -5.34 -7.92 14.00
N LEU A 115 -4.06 -7.61 13.76
CA LEU A 115 -3.04 -7.73 14.79
C LEU A 115 -3.16 -6.61 15.81
N LYS A 116 -3.03 -6.99 17.08
CA LYS A 116 -3.08 -6.09 18.23
C LYS A 116 -1.82 -6.27 19.06
N ASP A 117 -1.42 -5.20 19.75
CA ASP A 117 -0.40 -5.28 20.78
C ASP A 117 -0.92 -6.00 22.04
N ILE A 118 -0.02 -6.26 22.98
CA ILE A 118 -0.33 -6.85 24.30
C ILE A 118 -1.32 -6.04 25.16
N ASP A 119 -1.54 -4.76 24.85
CA ASP A 119 -2.58 -3.94 25.50
C ASP A 119 -3.94 -4.07 24.80
N GLY A 120 -4.04 -4.84 23.72
CA GLY A 120 -5.23 -5.01 22.90
C GLY A 120 -5.51 -3.86 21.95
N LYS A 121 -4.53 -2.97 21.68
CA LYS A 121 -4.66 -1.88 20.71
C LYS A 121 -4.21 -2.37 19.33
N ALA A 122 -4.85 -1.88 18.26
CA ALA A 122 -4.44 -2.20 16.90
C ALA A 122 -2.95 -1.86 16.69
N LEU A 123 -2.19 -2.84 16.20
CA LEU A 123 -0.78 -2.64 15.89
C LEU A 123 -0.69 -1.76 14.65
N LYS A 124 -0.13 -0.56 14.81
CA LYS A 124 -0.17 0.46 13.77
C LYS A 124 1.08 1.33 13.75
N ILE A 125 1.68 1.50 12.57
CA ILE A 125 2.76 2.45 12.35
C ILE A 125 2.24 3.90 12.39
N SER A 126 3.08 4.86 12.74
CA SER A 126 2.71 6.28 12.72
C SER A 126 2.55 6.85 11.30
N GLY A 127 3.15 6.19 10.30
CA GLY A 127 3.04 6.53 8.88
C GLY A 127 1.92 5.75 8.16
N VAL A 128 2.07 5.58 6.85
CA VAL A 128 1.19 4.75 6.01
C VAL A 128 2.02 3.70 5.26
N HIS A 129 1.36 2.77 4.57
CA HIS A 129 1.97 1.65 3.84
C HIS A 129 2.88 0.78 4.71
N SER A 130 2.30 -0.07 5.56
CA SER A 130 3.08 -1.09 6.26
C SER A 130 3.65 -2.13 5.29
N ASP A 131 4.82 -2.68 5.65
CA ASP A 131 5.56 -3.69 4.89
C ASP A 131 6.14 -4.71 5.88
N PRO A 132 5.39 -5.72 6.33
CA PRO A 132 5.80 -6.61 7.40
C PRO A 132 6.92 -7.57 6.95
N ASN A 133 7.89 -7.77 7.82
CA ASN A 133 8.86 -8.87 7.80
C ASN A 133 8.83 -9.54 9.16
N ILE A 134 8.66 -10.86 9.17
CA ILE A 134 8.58 -11.65 10.40
C ILE A 134 9.88 -12.43 10.57
N VAL A 135 10.61 -12.15 11.65
CA VAL A 135 11.98 -12.60 11.86
C VAL A 135 12.34 -12.49 13.34
N ASP A 136 13.25 -13.34 13.81
CA ASP A 136 13.91 -13.17 15.11
C ASP A 136 14.89 -12.00 15.03
N TRP A 137 14.44 -10.80 15.43
CA TRP A 137 15.19 -9.56 15.24
C TRP A 137 16.20 -9.30 16.36
N ASP A 138 15.87 -9.67 17.60
CA ASP A 138 16.75 -9.48 18.75
C ASP A 138 17.54 -10.74 19.15
N GLY A 139 17.31 -11.87 18.47
CA GLY A 139 18.09 -13.10 18.62
C GLY A 139 17.68 -13.93 19.83
N ASP A 140 16.48 -13.71 20.38
CA ASP A 140 15.96 -14.46 21.53
C ASP A 140 15.29 -15.79 21.11
N GLY A 141 15.20 -16.02 19.80
CA GLY A 141 14.68 -17.23 19.19
C GLY A 141 13.23 -17.11 18.75
N ASP A 142 12.52 -16.03 19.09
CA ASP A 142 11.11 -15.86 18.77
C ASP A 142 10.88 -15.02 17.49
N LEU A 143 9.63 -14.89 17.02
CA LEU A 143 9.33 -14.19 15.75
C LEU A 143 8.75 -12.80 16.02
N ASP A 144 9.55 -11.78 15.74
CA ASP A 144 9.18 -10.38 15.81
C ASP A 144 8.51 -9.87 14.53
N LEU A 145 7.94 -8.66 14.61
CA LEU A 145 7.50 -7.89 13.45
C LEU A 145 8.41 -6.68 13.23
N VAL A 146 9.15 -6.68 12.12
CA VAL A 146 9.89 -5.52 11.61
C VAL A 146 9.19 -5.00 10.38
N THR A 147 9.05 -3.68 10.24
CA THR A 147 8.24 -3.13 9.15
C THR A 147 8.72 -1.79 8.63
N GLY A 148 8.73 -1.64 7.29
CA GLY A 148 8.97 -0.36 6.61
C GLY A 148 7.70 0.50 6.56
N SER A 149 7.90 1.80 6.35
CA SER A 149 6.80 2.77 6.17
C SER A 149 7.02 3.69 4.98
N SER A 150 5.92 4.24 4.46
CA SER A 150 5.94 5.24 3.40
C SER A 150 6.73 6.50 3.71
N ASP A 151 7.01 6.79 4.97
CA ASP A 151 7.76 7.97 5.40
C ASP A 151 9.28 7.72 5.49
N GLY A 152 9.75 6.53 5.11
CA GLY A 152 11.15 6.13 5.13
C GLY A 152 11.61 5.54 6.46
N ASN A 153 10.73 5.48 7.46
CA ASN A 153 11.07 4.90 8.76
C ASN A 153 10.93 3.37 8.76
N VAL A 154 11.63 2.74 9.70
CA VAL A 154 11.46 1.33 10.07
C VAL A 154 10.97 1.27 11.51
N PHE A 155 9.99 0.40 11.75
CA PHE A 155 9.43 0.12 13.06
C PHE A 155 9.65 -1.35 13.44
N TRP A 156 9.64 -1.61 14.74
CA TRP A 156 9.78 -2.95 15.30
C TRP A 156 8.77 -3.13 16.43
N ALA A 157 8.12 -4.28 16.45
CA ALA A 157 7.34 -4.78 17.58
C ALA A 157 7.96 -6.10 18.00
N GLU A 158 8.39 -6.14 19.26
CA GLU A 158 8.98 -7.30 19.91
C GLU A 158 7.86 -8.28 20.25
N ASN A 159 8.04 -9.54 19.92
CA ASN A 159 7.23 -10.60 20.48
C ASN A 159 7.79 -10.92 21.87
N VAL A 160 6.93 -10.89 22.88
CA VAL A 160 7.33 -11.17 24.27
C VAL A 160 6.92 -12.56 24.73
N ARG A 161 6.46 -13.39 23.79
CA ARG A 161 6.11 -14.77 24.08
C ARG A 161 7.32 -15.66 23.81
N GLU A 162 7.90 -16.17 24.89
CA GLU A 162 8.95 -17.18 24.84
C GLU A 162 8.60 -18.31 23.86
N ARG A 163 9.51 -18.61 22.94
CA ARG A 163 9.31 -19.67 21.95
C ARG A 163 9.53 -21.05 22.55
N ASP A 164 8.43 -21.77 22.80
CA ASP A 164 8.44 -23.20 23.08
C ASP A 164 8.04 -23.98 21.82
N GLU A 165 8.99 -24.71 21.22
CA GLU A 165 8.75 -25.52 20.02
C GLU A 165 7.78 -26.69 20.23
N LYS A 166 7.47 -27.04 21.49
CA LYS A 166 6.49 -28.10 21.82
C LYS A 166 5.06 -27.61 21.79
N VAL A 167 4.86 -26.30 21.74
CA VAL A 167 3.56 -25.64 21.73
C VAL A 167 3.24 -25.19 20.31
N THR A 168 1.97 -25.20 19.92
CA THR A 168 1.52 -24.77 18.58
C THR A 168 0.18 -24.04 18.68
N GLY A 169 -0.24 -23.37 17.59
CA GLY A 169 -1.50 -22.66 17.53
C GLY A 169 -1.53 -21.43 18.43
N ALA A 170 -2.68 -21.16 19.06
CA ALA A 170 -2.90 -19.94 19.85
C ALA A 170 -1.89 -19.71 20.98
N ASP A 171 -1.34 -20.80 21.54
CA ASP A 171 -0.36 -20.74 22.62
C ASP A 171 1.06 -20.45 22.13
N ARG A 172 1.30 -20.51 20.81
CA ARG A 172 2.55 -20.11 20.15
C ARG A 172 2.40 -18.87 19.25
N THR A 173 1.18 -18.40 18.99
CA THR A 173 0.93 -17.12 18.31
C THR A 173 1.64 -15.95 19.03
N PRO A 174 2.47 -15.14 18.33
CA PRO A 174 3.20 -14.02 18.90
C PRO A 174 2.36 -13.05 19.73
N GLN A 175 2.94 -12.56 20.83
CA GLN A 175 2.41 -11.49 21.66
C GLN A 175 3.25 -10.23 21.43
N LEU A 176 2.83 -9.41 20.48
CA LEU A 176 3.62 -8.25 20.05
C LEU A 176 3.46 -7.06 21.00
N THR A 177 4.56 -6.37 21.34
CA THR A 177 4.51 -5.06 21.98
C THR A 177 3.95 -4.00 21.03
N ALA A 178 3.67 -2.81 21.55
CA ALA A 178 3.44 -1.64 20.68
C ALA A 178 4.65 -1.38 19.76
N LEU A 179 4.39 -0.93 18.54
CA LEU A 179 5.44 -0.58 17.57
C LEU A 179 6.28 0.59 18.08
N LYS A 180 7.60 0.37 18.13
CA LYS A 180 8.59 1.42 18.39
C LYS A 180 9.34 1.76 17.09
N SER A 181 9.77 3.02 16.97
CA SER A 181 10.62 3.43 15.85
C SER A 181 11.99 2.79 16.01
N LEU A 182 12.35 1.90 15.08
CA LEU A 182 13.64 1.21 15.05
C LEU A 182 14.68 2.07 14.33
N ILE A 183 14.33 2.54 13.12
CA ILE A 183 15.17 3.43 12.32
C ILE A 183 14.35 4.64 11.92
N LYS A 184 14.86 5.83 12.26
CA LYS A 184 14.33 7.09 11.74
C LYS A 184 15.08 7.46 10.47
N ALA A 185 14.35 7.72 9.39
CA ALA A 185 14.96 8.14 8.14
C ALA A 185 15.83 9.40 8.36
N PRO A 186 17.12 9.38 8.00
CA PRO A 186 17.92 10.59 8.03
C PRO A 186 17.45 11.56 6.94
N LYS A 187 17.84 12.84 7.06
CA LYS A 187 17.50 13.88 6.08
C LYS A 187 17.89 13.46 4.64
N GLU A 188 19.08 12.89 4.50
CA GLU A 188 19.60 12.30 3.25
C GLU A 188 19.51 10.77 3.29
N GLY A 189 18.32 10.25 3.65
CA GLY A 189 18.01 8.83 3.73
C GLY A 189 16.89 8.39 2.79
N PRO A 190 16.39 7.15 2.98
CA PRO A 190 15.29 6.64 2.20
C PRO A 190 14.09 7.58 2.23
N LYS A 191 13.45 7.67 1.07
CA LYS A 191 12.26 8.48 0.84
C LYS A 191 11.01 7.60 0.93
N SER A 192 10.09 7.79 0.00
CA SER A 192 8.72 7.33 0.14
C SER A 192 8.54 5.85 -0.22
N SER A 193 7.53 5.21 0.38
CA SER A 193 7.17 3.80 0.16
C SER A 193 8.31 2.80 0.43
N LEU A 194 8.95 2.92 1.58
CA LEU A 194 10.06 2.04 1.96
C LEU A 194 9.58 0.58 1.99
N ARG A 195 10.25 -0.27 1.21
CA ARG A 195 10.11 -1.73 1.25
C ARG A 195 11.35 -2.32 1.86
N ILE A 196 11.17 -3.25 2.76
CA ILE A 196 12.29 -3.85 3.48
C ILE A 196 12.31 -5.36 3.28
N HIS A 197 13.51 -5.91 3.30
CA HIS A 197 13.77 -7.33 3.43
C HIS A 197 14.80 -7.51 4.52
N VAL A 198 14.51 -8.39 5.48
CA VAL A 198 15.40 -8.66 6.60
C VAL A 198 16.12 -9.99 6.38
N ALA A 199 17.45 -9.96 6.39
CA ALA A 199 18.30 -11.12 6.19
C ALA A 199 19.72 -10.81 6.70
N ASP A 200 20.50 -11.82 7.05
CA ASP A 200 21.94 -11.65 7.29
C ASP A 200 22.66 -11.41 5.95
N ILE A 201 22.87 -10.13 5.59
CA ILE A 201 23.39 -9.72 4.28
C ILE A 201 24.92 -9.79 4.28
N ASN A 202 25.54 -9.47 5.42
CA ASN A 202 26.99 -9.42 5.56
C ASN A 202 27.61 -10.75 6.04
N GLY A 203 26.79 -11.72 6.47
CA GLY A 203 27.21 -13.04 6.92
C GLY A 203 27.73 -13.08 8.36
N ASP A 204 27.36 -12.13 9.22
CA ASP A 204 27.83 -12.02 10.60
C ASP A 204 26.94 -12.73 11.64
N GLY A 205 25.86 -13.37 11.17
CA GLY A 205 24.90 -14.10 11.98
C GLY A 205 23.82 -13.23 12.62
N ARG A 206 23.77 -11.92 12.33
CA ARG A 206 22.69 -11.02 12.76
C ARG A 206 21.86 -10.55 11.55
N PRO A 207 20.54 -10.38 11.70
CA PRO A 207 19.70 -9.86 10.62
C PRO A 207 20.01 -8.39 10.27
N ASP A 208 20.33 -8.13 9.02
CA ASP A 208 20.43 -6.79 8.42
C ASP A 208 19.13 -6.41 7.70
N ILE A 209 18.97 -5.12 7.38
CA ILE A 209 17.84 -4.62 6.60
C ILE A 209 18.30 -4.12 5.23
N LEU A 210 17.83 -4.79 4.17
CA LEU A 210 17.85 -4.26 2.80
C LEU A 210 16.58 -3.44 2.57
N ALA A 211 16.72 -2.17 2.25
CA ALA A 211 15.59 -1.28 2.05
C ALA A 211 15.59 -0.63 0.67
N GLY A 212 14.48 -0.74 -0.05
CA GLY A 212 14.23 -0.06 -1.32
C GLY A 212 13.25 1.08 -1.13
N ASP A 213 13.60 2.28 -1.58
CA ASP A 213 12.68 3.41 -1.56
C ASP A 213 12.16 3.79 -2.95
N THR A 214 11.25 4.75 -2.97
CA THR A 214 10.91 5.49 -4.17
C THR A 214 11.12 6.97 -3.90
N PHE A 215 11.81 7.65 -4.81
CA PHE A 215 11.89 9.10 -4.81
C PHE A 215 11.33 9.64 -6.12
N ARG A 216 10.69 10.81 -5.99
CA ARG A 216 10.31 11.64 -7.13
C ARG A 216 11.03 12.97 -6.96
N SER A 217 11.80 13.36 -7.96
CA SER A 217 12.47 14.65 -8.02
C SER A 217 12.09 15.37 -9.31
N GLY A 218 12.24 16.69 -9.34
CA GLY A 218 11.89 17.50 -10.50
C GLY A 218 10.59 18.26 -10.33
N GLY A 219 10.08 18.83 -11.41
CA GLY A 219 8.88 19.67 -11.42
C GLY A 219 9.07 21.07 -10.80
N GLY A 220 10.15 21.29 -10.04
CA GLY A 220 10.60 22.61 -9.65
C GLY A 220 11.19 23.39 -10.82
N MET A 221 11.15 24.71 -10.72
CA MET A 221 11.77 25.62 -11.68
C MET A 221 13.28 25.37 -11.78
N ARG A 222 13.86 25.35 -12.98
CA ARG A 222 15.31 25.21 -13.16
C ARG A 222 16.04 26.41 -12.56
N THR A 223 17.24 26.19 -12.05
CA THR A 223 18.03 27.24 -11.39
C THR A 223 18.79 28.14 -12.36
N ASP A 224 18.87 27.77 -13.64
CA ASP A 224 19.62 28.45 -14.70
C ASP A 224 18.76 29.44 -15.51
N LEU A 225 17.51 29.69 -15.10
CA LEU A 225 16.57 30.53 -15.84
C LEU A 225 16.90 32.02 -15.76
N SER A 226 16.75 32.70 -16.90
CA SER A 226 16.74 34.16 -16.95
C SER A 226 15.49 34.74 -16.30
N ASP A 227 15.48 36.04 -15.99
CA ASP A 227 14.27 36.68 -15.44
C ASP A 227 13.10 36.69 -16.44
N ALA A 228 13.39 36.71 -17.74
CA ALA A 228 12.38 36.56 -18.78
C ALA A 228 11.76 35.16 -18.79
N ASP A 229 12.57 34.11 -18.58
CA ASP A 229 12.08 32.73 -18.47
C ASP A 229 11.22 32.52 -17.23
N LYS A 230 11.63 33.11 -16.09
CA LYS A 230 10.83 33.08 -14.86
C LYS A 230 9.47 33.76 -15.05
N ALA A 231 9.45 34.94 -15.68
CA ALA A 231 8.21 35.65 -15.98
C ALA A 231 7.31 34.82 -16.93
N ALA A 232 7.88 34.15 -17.93
CA ALA A 232 7.14 33.25 -18.81
C ALA A 232 6.56 32.03 -18.06
N TYR A 233 7.31 31.46 -17.11
CA TYR A 233 6.81 30.41 -16.23
C TYR A 233 5.65 30.89 -15.35
N GLU A 234 5.80 32.04 -14.70
CA GLU A 234 4.77 32.62 -13.83
C GLU A 234 3.49 32.93 -14.61
N GLN A 235 3.62 33.42 -15.84
CA GLN A 235 2.48 33.60 -16.74
C GLN A 235 1.80 32.28 -17.07
N ALA A 236 2.56 31.23 -17.43
CA ALA A 236 2.00 29.91 -17.69
C ALA A 236 1.31 29.31 -16.45
N GLN A 237 1.88 29.50 -15.25
CA GLN A 237 1.25 29.11 -13.99
C GLN A 237 -0.07 29.86 -13.77
N SER A 238 -0.10 31.18 -14.00
CA SER A 238 -1.33 31.98 -13.91
C SER A 238 -2.40 31.50 -14.87
N ASP A 239 -2.02 31.14 -16.10
CA ASP A 239 -2.96 30.64 -17.10
C ASP A 239 -3.49 29.25 -16.75
N TYR A 240 -2.66 28.38 -16.17
CA TYR A 240 -3.10 27.10 -15.60
C TYR A 240 -4.10 27.32 -14.45
N ASP A 241 -3.81 28.24 -13.53
CA ASP A 241 -4.66 28.50 -12.37
C ASP A 241 -6.03 29.06 -12.78
N LYS A 242 -6.08 29.93 -13.78
CA LYS A 242 -7.34 30.41 -14.38
C LYS A 242 -8.13 29.25 -14.99
N ALA A 243 -7.48 28.43 -15.82
CA ALA A 243 -8.14 27.28 -16.44
C ALA A 243 -8.64 26.27 -15.37
N LEU A 244 -7.91 26.10 -14.27
CA LEU A 244 -8.34 25.26 -13.15
C LEU A 244 -9.58 25.80 -12.43
N VAL A 245 -9.72 27.13 -12.31
CA VAL A 245 -10.95 27.77 -11.80
C VAL A 245 -12.14 27.45 -12.72
N ASP A 246 -11.96 27.62 -14.03
CA ASP A 246 -13.01 27.31 -15.02
C ASP A 246 -13.37 25.82 -15.00
N TYR A 247 -12.37 24.94 -14.91
CA TYR A 247 -12.56 23.49 -14.78
C TYR A 247 -13.46 23.16 -13.58
N ARG A 248 -13.14 23.73 -12.40
CA ARG A 248 -13.91 23.53 -11.18
C ARG A 248 -15.31 24.11 -11.27
N ALA A 249 -15.49 25.25 -11.94
CA ALA A 249 -16.78 25.88 -12.14
C ALA A 249 -17.73 25.00 -12.96
N ILE A 250 -17.21 24.32 -14.00
CA ILE A 250 -18.00 23.37 -14.80
C ILE A 250 -18.48 22.21 -13.91
N PHE A 251 -17.60 21.59 -13.11
CA PHE A 251 -18.01 20.52 -12.20
C PHE A 251 -18.99 21.01 -11.12
N ALA A 252 -18.80 22.22 -10.58
CA ALA A 252 -19.67 22.79 -9.55
C ALA A 252 -21.13 22.94 -10.01
N LYS A 253 -21.35 23.34 -11.27
CA LYS A 253 -22.70 23.43 -11.89
C LYS A 253 -23.45 22.10 -11.80
N TYR A 254 -22.79 20.99 -12.13
CA TYR A 254 -23.41 19.67 -12.12
C TYR A 254 -23.49 19.07 -10.72
N ASN A 255 -22.50 19.32 -9.86
CA ASN A 255 -22.56 18.93 -8.45
C ASN A 255 -23.78 19.55 -7.75
N ALA A 256 -24.10 20.82 -8.01
CA ALA A 256 -25.26 21.47 -7.41
C ALA A 256 -26.61 20.85 -7.84
N GLU A 257 -26.70 20.28 -9.05
CA GLU A 257 -27.87 19.51 -9.50
C GLU A 257 -27.93 18.15 -8.80
N TYR A 258 -26.79 17.46 -8.75
CA TYR A 258 -26.64 16.17 -8.07
C TYR A 258 -27.01 16.23 -6.59
N GLU A 259 -26.56 17.25 -5.85
CA GLU A 259 -26.87 17.40 -4.42
C GLU A 259 -28.37 17.56 -4.15
N LYS A 260 -29.09 18.26 -5.04
CA LYS A 260 -30.55 18.39 -4.94
C LYS A 260 -31.24 17.04 -5.13
N VAL A 261 -30.86 16.29 -6.17
CA VAL A 261 -31.43 14.97 -6.44
C VAL A 261 -31.11 13.98 -5.33
N LEU A 262 -29.89 14.02 -4.79
CA LEU A 262 -29.50 13.17 -3.67
C LEU A 262 -30.35 13.45 -2.43
N LYS A 263 -30.58 14.74 -2.12
CA LYS A 263 -31.43 15.16 -0.99
C LYS A 263 -32.88 14.67 -1.15
N ASP A 264 -33.43 14.75 -2.36
CA ASP A 264 -34.81 14.33 -2.64
C ASP A 264 -34.98 12.80 -2.60
N ARG A 265 -33.94 12.04 -2.93
CA ARG A 265 -33.95 10.56 -2.89
C ARG A 265 -33.83 9.97 -1.48
N GLY A 266 -33.28 10.71 -0.52
CA GLY A 266 -33.00 10.18 0.82
C GLY A 266 -31.84 9.19 0.83
N GLU A 267 -31.86 8.21 1.73
CA GLU A 267 -30.81 7.21 1.84
C GLU A 267 -30.81 6.25 0.64
N ILE A 268 -29.68 6.21 -0.06
CA ILE A 268 -29.41 5.28 -1.16
C ILE A 268 -28.10 4.53 -0.88
N THR A 269 -27.91 3.40 -1.53
CA THR A 269 -26.64 2.64 -1.40
C THR A 269 -25.46 3.42 -1.99
N LYS A 270 -24.23 3.09 -1.57
CA LYS A 270 -23.01 3.74 -2.10
C LYS A 270 -22.83 3.46 -3.60
N GLU A 271 -23.21 2.26 -4.06
CA GLU A 271 -23.18 1.87 -5.47
C GLU A 271 -24.12 2.73 -6.30
N GLU A 272 -25.36 2.91 -5.83
CA GLU A 272 -26.35 3.79 -6.47
C GLU A 272 -25.89 5.24 -6.45
N GLN A 273 -25.32 5.71 -5.35
CA GLN A 273 -24.79 7.07 -5.23
C GLN A 273 -23.62 7.32 -6.20
N ARG A 274 -22.71 6.35 -6.37
CA ARG A 274 -21.60 6.43 -7.33
C ARG A 274 -22.09 6.43 -8.77
N ALA A 275 -23.04 5.56 -9.10
CA ALA A 275 -23.65 5.52 -10.43
C ALA A 275 -24.34 6.85 -10.76
N LEU A 276 -25.10 7.39 -9.80
CA LEU A 276 -25.77 8.68 -9.92
C LEU A 276 -24.79 9.84 -10.09
N TYR A 277 -23.70 9.87 -9.31
CA TYR A 277 -22.65 10.89 -9.44
C TYR A 277 -21.96 10.83 -10.81
N LYS A 278 -21.64 9.62 -11.27
CA LYS A 278 -21.02 9.42 -12.59
C LYS A 278 -21.93 9.96 -13.69
N GLU A 279 -23.19 9.59 -13.68
CA GLU A 279 -24.18 10.00 -14.68
C GLU A 279 -24.42 11.52 -14.66
N MET A 280 -24.70 12.07 -13.47
CA MET A 280 -25.15 13.45 -13.33
C MET A 280 -24.02 14.47 -13.34
N VAL A 281 -22.84 14.09 -12.87
CA VAL A 281 -21.70 15.00 -12.72
C VAL A 281 -20.61 14.67 -13.71
N THR A 282 -20.01 13.49 -13.59
CA THR A 282 -18.77 13.17 -14.32
C THR A 282 -18.99 13.14 -15.83
N ASP A 283 -19.98 12.36 -16.30
CA ASP A 283 -20.25 12.20 -17.73
C ASP A 283 -20.78 13.50 -18.35
N LYS A 284 -21.59 14.27 -17.62
CA LYS A 284 -22.10 15.57 -18.10
C LYS A 284 -20.98 16.61 -18.17
N ALA A 285 -20.17 16.76 -17.11
CA ALA A 285 -19.07 17.71 -17.08
C ALA A 285 -18.03 17.41 -18.17
N LEU A 286 -17.70 16.13 -18.39
CA LEU A 286 -16.76 15.73 -19.44
C LEU A 286 -17.29 15.94 -20.86
N LYS A 287 -18.61 16.08 -21.04
CA LYS A 287 -19.26 16.38 -22.33
C LYS A 287 -19.69 17.84 -22.47
N ASP A 288 -19.50 18.67 -21.44
CA ASP A 288 -19.81 20.11 -21.52
C ASP A 288 -18.90 20.74 -22.59
N GLU A 289 -19.48 21.55 -23.47
CA GLU A 289 -18.76 22.14 -24.62
C GLU A 289 -17.57 22.99 -24.17
N ALA A 290 -17.62 23.59 -22.97
CA ALA A 290 -16.52 24.37 -22.41
C ALA A 290 -15.35 23.50 -21.91
N MET A 291 -15.59 22.22 -21.60
CA MET A 291 -14.60 21.34 -20.96
C MET A 291 -13.38 21.10 -21.83
N GLU A 292 -13.56 20.92 -23.13
CA GLU A 292 -12.44 20.65 -24.05
C GLU A 292 -11.49 21.84 -24.15
N GLY A 293 -12.05 23.05 -24.22
CA GLY A 293 -11.27 24.30 -24.23
C GLY A 293 -10.46 24.47 -22.94
N VAL A 294 -11.09 24.23 -21.79
CA VAL A 294 -10.42 24.30 -20.48
C VAL A 294 -9.31 23.26 -20.35
N ARG A 295 -9.55 22.00 -20.75
CA ARG A 295 -8.53 20.94 -20.73
C ARG A 295 -7.35 21.27 -21.65
N THR A 296 -7.63 21.85 -22.82
CA THR A 296 -6.60 22.30 -23.75
C THR A 296 -5.75 23.40 -23.11
N ALA A 297 -6.37 24.43 -22.53
CA ALA A 297 -5.67 25.51 -21.84
C ALA A 297 -4.79 24.99 -20.68
N MET A 298 -5.31 24.07 -19.86
CA MET A 298 -4.54 23.43 -18.79
C MET A 298 -3.33 22.65 -19.33
N ASN A 299 -3.51 21.89 -20.41
CA ASN A 299 -2.44 21.10 -21.03
C ASN A 299 -1.37 22.00 -21.65
N ASP A 300 -1.76 23.06 -22.35
CA ASP A 300 -0.84 24.00 -22.98
C ASP A 300 -0.03 24.77 -21.94
N ALA A 301 -0.69 25.27 -20.89
CA ALA A 301 -0.02 25.91 -19.76
C ALA A 301 0.96 24.95 -19.06
N ARG A 302 0.56 23.69 -18.85
CA ARG A 302 1.44 22.67 -18.25
C ARG A 302 2.63 22.33 -19.14
N LYS A 303 2.42 22.22 -20.45
CA LYS A 303 3.50 22.01 -21.42
C LYS A 303 4.48 23.18 -21.41
N LYS A 304 3.96 24.41 -21.33
CA LYS A 304 4.78 25.62 -21.26
C LYS A 304 5.59 25.70 -19.97
N MET A 305 4.99 25.41 -18.83
CA MET A 305 5.71 25.31 -17.55
C MET A 305 6.82 24.25 -17.61
N GLY A 306 6.58 23.13 -18.28
CA GLY A 306 7.55 22.04 -18.43
C GLY A 306 8.87 22.44 -19.14
N GLU A 307 8.87 23.48 -19.98
CA GLU A 307 10.09 24.01 -20.62
C GLU A 307 11.07 24.64 -19.62
N TYR A 308 10.54 25.05 -18.46
CA TYR A 308 11.26 25.77 -17.41
C TYR A 308 11.46 24.94 -16.14
N GLN A 309 10.93 23.72 -16.10
CA GLN A 309 11.04 22.83 -14.96
C GLN A 309 12.21 21.85 -15.12
N VAL A 310 12.79 21.45 -13.99
CA VAL A 310 13.65 20.28 -13.95
C VAL A 310 12.80 19.06 -14.33
N PRO A 311 13.25 18.18 -15.25
CA PRO A 311 12.50 17.00 -15.62
C PRO A 311 12.07 16.19 -14.40
N ASN A 312 10.82 15.71 -14.41
CA ASN A 312 10.37 14.77 -13.39
C ASN A 312 11.13 13.45 -13.57
N VAL A 313 11.93 13.09 -12.58
CA VAL A 313 12.61 11.81 -12.50
C VAL A 313 11.96 11.02 -11.38
N SER A 314 11.50 9.82 -11.69
CA SER A 314 11.10 8.83 -10.69
C SER A 314 12.18 7.77 -10.63
N GLY A 315 12.64 7.47 -9.43
CA GLY A 315 13.67 6.46 -9.19
C GLY A 315 13.47 5.80 -7.84
N GLY A 316 14.42 4.94 -7.50
CA GLY A 316 14.53 4.34 -6.19
C GLY A 316 16.01 4.12 -5.88
N SER A 317 16.32 4.15 -4.61
CA SER A 317 17.62 3.83 -4.05
C SER A 317 17.51 2.54 -3.25
N ILE A 318 18.62 1.82 -3.18
CA ILE A 318 18.78 0.66 -2.31
C ILE A 318 19.66 1.10 -1.15
N TRP A 319 19.21 0.80 0.07
CA TRP A 319 19.87 1.12 1.32
C TRP A 319 20.13 -0.17 2.07
N VAL A 320 21.24 -0.23 2.80
CA VAL A 320 21.56 -1.34 3.70
C VAL A 320 21.75 -0.78 5.09
N TYR A 321 21.04 -1.34 6.06
CA TYR A 321 21.24 -1.07 7.48
C TYR A 321 21.79 -2.33 8.14
N GLU A 322 23.06 -2.29 8.52
CA GLU A 322 23.73 -3.40 9.19
C GLU A 322 23.43 -3.38 10.70
N GLN A 323 23.06 -4.53 11.26
CA GLN A 323 22.87 -4.67 12.71
C GLN A 323 24.23 -4.90 13.39
N LYS A 324 24.51 -4.14 14.46
CA LYS A 324 25.82 -4.16 15.15
C LYS A 324 25.73 -4.76 16.54
#